data_AF-A0A662YLU6-F1
#
_entry.id   AF-A0A662YLU6-F1
#
_cell.length_a   1.000
_cell.length_b   1.000
_cell.length_c   1.000
_cell.angle_alpha   90.00
_cell.angle_beta   90.00
_cell.angle_gamma   90.00
#
_symmetry.space_group_name_H-M   'P 1'
#
loop_
_entity.id
_entity.type
_entity.pdbx_description
1 polymer ?
#
loop_
_entity_poly.entity_id
_entity_poly.type
_entity_poly.pdbx_seq_one_letter_code
_entity_poly.pdbx_strand_id
1 'polypeptide(L)'
;METCRQNFAELVTMQSEEEYQQFLSYIKLYEGVYWIGLQFNSININNTWEWVNGNPTTYSHWDVPPTGIITVGGNDPGKKCVFPFYYEGYRYIGCTTVNNNNIPWCATTTDYPKDMKWGNCPFTGIVTVGGNHPGKECVFPFSYDMQMYFKCTTINNNHIPWCAITILYWTMGIP
;
A
#
# COMPACT_ATOMS: atom_id res chain seq x y z
N MET A 1 -25.81 -19.65 0.26
CA MET A 1 -26.30 -19.13 1.57
C MET A 1 -27.28 -20.07 2.24
N GLU A 2 -28.26 -20.63 1.51
CA GLU A 2 -29.29 -21.50 2.08
C GLU A 2 -28.73 -22.77 2.74
N THR A 3 -27.72 -23.40 2.13
CA THR A 3 -27.00 -24.56 2.69
C THR A 3 -26.25 -24.25 4.00
N CYS A 4 -25.67 -23.07 4.17
CA CYS A 4 -24.99 -22.69 5.42
C CYS A 4 -25.99 -22.44 6.55
N ARG A 5 -27.12 -21.77 6.24
CA ARG A 5 -28.21 -21.54 7.21
C ARG A 5 -28.83 -22.85 7.69
N GLN A 6 -28.98 -23.83 6.80
CA GLN A 6 -29.45 -25.19 7.14
C GLN A 6 -28.48 -25.96 8.05
N ASN A 7 -27.22 -25.53 8.14
CA ASN A 7 -26.20 -26.11 9.03
C ASN A 7 -25.88 -25.19 10.23
N PHE A 8 -26.77 -24.25 10.57
CA PHE A 8 -26.60 -23.28 11.66
C PHE A 8 -25.29 -22.46 11.57
N ALA A 9 -24.75 -22.29 10.36
CA ALA A 9 -23.56 -21.48 10.11
C ALA A 9 -23.98 -20.12 9.53
N GLU A 10 -23.67 -19.06 10.26
CA GLU A 10 -23.85 -17.68 9.79
C GLU A 10 -22.58 -17.13 9.13
N LEU A 11 -22.75 -16.11 8.29
CA LEU A 11 -21.62 -15.39 7.70
C LEU A 11 -20.89 -14.63 8.81
N VAL A 12 -19.58 -14.87 8.93
CA VAL A 12 -18.73 -14.08 9.84
C VAL A 12 -18.65 -12.63 9.35
N THR A 13 -18.87 -11.68 10.25
CA THR A 13 -18.65 -10.26 9.98
C THR A 13 -17.74 -9.73 11.06
N MET A 14 -16.59 -9.17 10.68
CA MET A 14 -15.66 -8.69 11.71
C MET A 14 -16.02 -7.29 12.14
N GLN A 15 -16.10 -7.12 13.44
CA GLN A 15 -16.53 -5.87 14.08
C GLN A 15 -15.40 -5.17 14.83
N SER A 16 -14.25 -5.82 15.03
CA SER A 16 -13.06 -5.24 15.66
C SER A 16 -11.74 -5.83 15.15
N GLU A 17 -10.62 -5.17 15.51
CA GLU A 17 -9.26 -5.64 15.21
C GLU A 17 -8.96 -6.96 15.92
N GLU A 18 -9.44 -7.15 17.16
CA GLU A 18 -9.19 -8.37 17.92
C GLU A 18 -9.81 -9.60 17.24
N GLU A 19 -11.03 -9.45 16.72
CA GLU A 19 -11.72 -10.50 15.95
C GLU A 19 -10.96 -10.83 14.66
N TYR A 20 -10.43 -9.80 13.99
CA TYR A 20 -9.60 -9.98 12.78
C TYR A 20 -8.29 -10.70 13.08
N GLN A 21 -7.56 -10.31 14.13
CA GLN A 21 -6.30 -10.98 14.52
C GLN A 21 -6.54 -12.43 14.93
N GLN A 22 -7.64 -12.70 15.63
CA GLN A 22 -8.05 -14.06 15.95
C GLN A 22 -8.35 -14.85 14.67
N PHE A 23 -9.11 -14.28 13.74
CA PHE A 23 -9.39 -14.90 12.43
C PHE A 23 -8.09 -15.19 11.65
N LEU A 24 -7.16 -14.24 11.57
CA LEU A 24 -5.85 -14.42 10.93
C LEU A 24 -5.04 -15.56 11.54
N SER A 25 -5.11 -15.75 12.87
CA SER A 25 -4.42 -16.85 13.54
C SER A 25 -4.91 -18.23 13.09
N TYR A 26 -6.21 -18.37 12.79
CA TYR A 26 -6.79 -19.61 12.29
C TYR A 26 -6.44 -19.88 10.83
N ILE A 27 -6.48 -18.86 9.97
CA ILE A 27 -6.28 -19.05 8.52
C ILE A 27 -4.81 -19.08 8.10
N LYS A 28 -3.86 -18.61 8.93
CA LYS A 28 -2.41 -18.71 8.67
C LYS A 28 -1.90 -20.14 8.48
N LEU A 29 -2.65 -21.13 8.95
CA LEU A 29 -2.30 -22.55 8.85
C LEU A 29 -2.65 -23.17 7.49
N TYR A 30 -3.38 -22.45 6.63
CA TYR A 30 -3.94 -22.98 5.40
C TYR A 30 -3.77 -21.99 4.24
N GLU A 31 -3.04 -22.39 3.21
CA GLU A 31 -2.87 -21.58 2.00
C GLU A 31 -4.18 -21.54 1.19
N GLY A 32 -4.66 -20.34 0.86
CA GLY A 32 -5.88 -20.15 0.07
C GLY A 32 -6.37 -18.70 0.06
N VAL A 33 -7.29 -18.40 -0.87
CA VAL A 33 -8.01 -17.12 -0.93
C VAL A 33 -9.35 -17.29 -0.24
N TYR A 34 -9.55 -16.56 0.85
CA TYR A 34 -10.79 -16.60 1.64
C TYR A 34 -11.63 -15.36 1.36
N TRP A 35 -12.76 -15.52 0.68
CA TRP A 35 -13.76 -14.46 0.59
C TRP A 35 -14.79 -14.64 1.70
N ILE A 36 -14.88 -13.63 2.56
CA ILE A 36 -15.70 -13.65 3.79
C ILE A 36 -16.99 -12.82 3.66
N GLY A 37 -17.35 -12.39 2.45
CA GLY A 37 -18.64 -11.71 2.22
C GLY A 37 -18.62 -10.20 2.28
N LEU A 38 -17.45 -9.56 2.17
CA LEU A 38 -17.35 -8.11 1.93
C LEU A 38 -17.46 -7.84 0.41
N GLN A 39 -18.36 -6.95 0.01
CA GLN A 39 -18.58 -6.57 -1.39
C GLN A 39 -18.47 -5.05 -1.59
N PHE A 40 -17.99 -4.63 -2.74
CA PHE A 40 -17.91 -3.22 -3.11
C PHE A 40 -19.25 -2.79 -3.73
N ASN A 41 -19.89 -1.80 -3.11
CA ASN A 41 -21.12 -1.22 -3.62
C ASN A 41 -20.79 0.04 -4.44
N SER A 42 -20.82 -0.09 -5.77
CA SER A 42 -20.56 1.01 -6.71
C SER A 42 -21.79 1.88 -7.00
N ILE A 43 -22.93 1.60 -6.36
CA ILE A 43 -24.21 2.30 -6.56
C ILE A 43 -24.39 3.40 -5.50
N ASN A 44 -23.75 3.27 -4.34
CA ASN A 44 -23.82 4.28 -3.29
C ASN A 44 -22.81 5.42 -3.55
N ILE A 45 -23.21 6.65 -3.20
CA ILE A 45 -22.46 7.90 -3.47
C ILE A 45 -21.04 7.87 -2.87
N ASN A 46 -20.81 7.00 -1.88
CA ASN A 46 -19.58 6.91 -1.12
C ASN A 46 -18.68 5.74 -1.54
N ASN A 47 -19.04 4.95 -2.56
CA ASN A 47 -18.25 3.82 -3.05
C ASN A 47 -17.75 2.92 -1.90
N THR A 48 -18.67 2.38 -1.10
CA THR A 48 -18.33 1.72 0.16
C THR A 48 -18.30 0.20 0.06
N TRP A 49 -17.51 -0.42 0.93
CA TRP A 49 -17.58 -1.84 1.21
C TRP A 49 -18.76 -2.12 2.16
N GLU A 50 -19.53 -3.17 1.87
CA GLU A 50 -20.66 -3.63 2.67
C GLU A 50 -20.61 -5.16 2.85
N TRP A 51 -21.15 -5.65 3.96
CA TRP A 51 -21.31 -7.09 4.15
C TRP A 51 -22.54 -7.60 3.39
N VAL A 52 -22.43 -8.73 2.69
CA VAL A 52 -23.55 -9.33 1.93
C VAL A 52 -24.74 -9.74 2.80
N ASN A 53 -24.57 -9.82 4.12
CA ASN A 53 -25.65 -10.11 5.07
C ASN A 53 -26.35 -8.84 5.61
N GLY A 54 -25.90 -7.65 5.20
CA GLY A 54 -26.47 -6.36 5.62
C GLY A 54 -25.97 -5.85 6.98
N ASN A 55 -25.03 -6.55 7.64
CA ASN A 55 -24.42 -6.04 8.86
C ASN A 55 -23.63 -4.75 8.57
N PRO A 56 -23.55 -3.82 9.53
CA PRO A 56 -22.78 -2.60 9.37
C PRO A 56 -21.28 -2.91 9.23
N THR A 57 -20.60 -2.22 8.31
CA THR A 57 -19.13 -2.26 8.17
C THR A 57 -18.47 -1.35 9.20
N THR A 58 -18.41 -1.81 10.45
CA THR A 58 -17.79 -1.07 11.57
C THR A 58 -16.27 -1.21 11.62
N TYR A 59 -15.72 -2.26 11.00
CA TYR A 59 -14.29 -2.51 10.88
C TYR A 59 -13.95 -2.86 9.43
N SER A 60 -13.02 -2.09 8.84
CA SER A 60 -12.58 -2.26 7.45
C SER A 60 -11.06 -2.17 7.30
N HIS A 61 -10.32 -2.30 8.40
CA HIS A 61 -8.87 -2.16 8.45
C HIS A 61 -8.20 -3.51 8.21
N TRP A 62 -8.53 -4.13 7.07
CA TRP A 62 -8.07 -5.47 6.73
C TRP A 62 -6.56 -5.55 6.46
N ASP A 63 -5.94 -4.42 6.13
CA ASP A 63 -4.49 -4.31 6.05
C ASP A 63 -3.96 -3.50 7.23
N VAL A 64 -3.04 -4.09 8.01
CA VAL A 64 -2.28 -3.35 9.02
C VAL A 64 -1.52 -2.25 8.28
N PRO A 65 -1.74 -0.97 8.60
CA PRO A 65 -1.07 0.11 7.89
C PRO A 65 0.45 -0.07 7.96
N PRO A 66 1.18 0.15 6.85
CA PRO A 66 2.63 0.04 6.86
C PRO A 66 3.22 0.98 7.92
N THR A 67 4.02 0.44 8.85
CA THR A 67 4.70 1.24 9.86
C THR A 67 6.08 1.66 9.38
N GLY A 68 6.50 2.88 9.73
CA GLY A 68 7.89 3.30 9.55
C GLY A 68 8.28 3.72 8.13
N ILE A 69 7.32 3.97 7.24
CA ILE A 69 7.61 4.59 5.94
C ILE A 69 8.09 6.03 6.18
N ILE A 70 9.32 6.32 5.76
CA ILE A 70 9.90 7.68 5.79
C ILE A 70 9.77 8.29 4.40
N THR A 71 9.21 9.50 4.34
CA THR A 71 9.04 10.24 3.09
C THR A 71 10.38 10.70 2.52
N VAL A 72 10.49 10.73 1.20
CA VAL A 72 11.74 11.03 0.48
C VAL A 72 11.63 12.22 -0.48
N GLY A 73 10.44 12.82 -0.56
CA GLY A 73 10.13 14.01 -1.37
C GLY A 73 8.80 14.62 -0.96
N GLY A 74 8.14 15.34 -1.87
CA GLY A 74 6.92 16.11 -1.57
C GLY A 74 7.23 17.36 -0.75
N ASN A 75 6.27 17.84 0.03
CA ASN A 75 6.41 19.08 0.82
C ASN A 75 6.79 18.84 2.29
N ASP A 76 6.98 17.58 2.69
CA ASP A 76 7.41 17.18 4.02
C ASP A 76 8.33 15.94 3.99
N PRO A 77 9.53 16.04 3.38
CA PRO A 77 10.49 14.94 3.30
C PRO A 77 11.11 14.58 4.65
N GLY A 78 11.52 13.33 4.83
CA GLY A 78 12.15 12.82 6.06
C GLY A 78 11.17 12.58 7.21
N LYS A 79 9.86 12.68 6.97
CA LYS A 79 8.82 12.46 7.97
C LYS A 79 8.21 11.09 7.83
N LYS A 80 7.69 10.57 8.94
CA LYS A 80 6.93 9.31 8.92
C LYS A 80 5.59 9.55 8.26
N CYS A 81 5.18 8.61 7.40
CA CYS A 81 3.78 8.52 7.01
C CYS A 81 2.90 8.34 8.23
N VAL A 82 1.76 9.03 8.25
CA VAL A 82 0.72 8.88 9.25
C VAL A 82 -0.46 8.19 8.58
N PHE A 83 -0.79 7.00 9.08
CA PHE A 83 -1.95 6.24 8.63
C PHE A 83 -2.93 6.03 9.80
N PRO A 84 -4.24 6.03 9.53
CA PRO A 84 -4.85 6.45 8.28
C PRO A 84 -4.73 7.96 8.04
N PHE A 85 -4.83 8.37 6.77
CA PHE A 85 -5.05 9.78 6.43
C PHE A 85 -6.23 9.92 5.46
N TYR A 86 -6.78 11.12 5.37
CA TYR A 86 -7.90 11.44 4.48
C TYR A 86 -7.45 12.35 3.35
N TYR A 87 -7.82 12.02 2.12
CA TYR A 87 -7.59 12.83 0.93
C TYR A 87 -8.79 12.74 -0.01
N GLU A 88 -9.31 13.88 -0.46
CA GLU A 88 -10.51 13.97 -1.32
C GLU A 88 -11.72 13.15 -0.82
N GLY A 89 -11.89 13.07 0.50
CA GLY A 89 -12.99 12.32 1.14
C GLY A 89 -12.72 10.82 1.32
N TYR A 90 -11.61 10.29 0.81
CA TYR A 90 -11.23 8.88 0.94
C TYR A 90 -10.21 8.66 2.05
N ARG A 91 -10.36 7.54 2.76
CA ARG A 91 -9.47 7.09 3.83
C ARG A 91 -8.38 6.18 3.26
N TYR A 92 -7.12 6.53 3.50
CA TYR A 92 -5.95 5.78 3.04
C TYR A 92 -5.21 5.17 4.22
N ILE A 93 -5.00 3.85 4.16
CA ILE A 93 -4.22 3.06 5.15
C ILE A 93 -2.84 2.64 4.62
N GLY A 94 -2.45 3.15 3.47
CA GLY A 94 -1.17 2.93 2.83
C GLY A 94 -0.88 4.07 1.85
N CYS A 95 0.28 4.02 1.21
CA CYS A 95 0.63 5.02 0.21
C CYS A 95 -0.29 4.92 -1.00
N THR A 96 -0.71 6.07 -1.53
CA THR A 96 -1.59 6.17 -2.69
C THR A 96 -0.87 6.85 -3.86
N THR A 97 -1.23 6.52 -5.09
CA THR A 97 -0.72 7.19 -6.30
C THR A 97 -1.67 8.26 -6.83
N VAL A 98 -2.86 8.40 -6.21
CA VAL A 98 -3.90 9.34 -6.62
C VAL A 98 -3.32 10.76 -6.67
N ASN A 99 -3.56 11.44 -7.80
CA ASN A 99 -3.14 12.82 -8.07
C ASN A 99 -1.63 13.09 -7.92
N ASN A 100 -0.77 12.07 -8.07
CA ASN A 100 0.69 12.23 -7.93
C ASN A 100 1.50 11.51 -9.03
N ASN A 101 1.05 11.55 -10.29
CA ASN A 101 1.80 11.02 -11.44
C ASN A 101 2.28 9.55 -11.30
N ASN A 102 1.45 8.69 -10.70
CA ASN A 102 1.80 7.30 -10.37
C ASN A 102 3.00 7.15 -9.40
N ILE A 103 3.32 8.19 -8.63
CA ILE A 103 4.30 8.16 -7.55
C ILE A 103 3.52 7.99 -6.24
N PRO A 104 3.79 6.94 -5.44
CA PRO A 104 3.10 6.69 -4.19
C PRO A 104 3.44 7.79 -3.19
N TRP A 105 2.45 8.26 -2.45
CA TRP A 105 2.60 9.29 -1.43
C TRP A 105 1.71 9.00 -0.22
N CYS A 106 2.03 9.64 0.90
CA CYS A 106 1.26 9.56 2.13
C CYS A 106 1.20 10.93 2.81
N ALA A 107 0.20 11.14 3.65
CA ALA A 107 0.23 12.26 4.60
C ALA A 107 1.27 12.02 5.70
N THR A 108 1.79 13.10 6.26
CA THR A 108 2.76 13.09 7.36
C THR A 108 2.20 13.68 8.66
N THR A 109 0.91 14.01 8.66
CA THR A 109 0.17 14.49 9.83
C THR A 109 -1.16 13.76 9.98
N THR A 110 -1.74 13.85 11.17
CA THR A 110 -3.03 13.21 11.50
C THR A 110 -4.22 13.92 10.86
N ASP A 111 -4.10 15.20 10.52
CA ASP A 111 -5.16 16.02 9.89
C ASP A 111 -4.66 16.60 8.55
N TYR A 112 -4.44 15.71 7.58
CA TYR A 112 -3.97 16.10 6.25
C TYR A 112 -4.84 17.18 5.57
N PRO A 113 -6.19 17.11 5.57
CA PRO A 113 -7.01 18.14 4.92
C PRO A 113 -6.74 19.55 5.42
N LYS A 114 -6.32 19.69 6.68
CA LYS A 114 -5.94 20.96 7.29
C LYS A 114 -4.47 21.32 7.07
N ASP A 115 -3.57 20.38 7.37
CA ASP A 115 -2.14 20.64 7.41
C ASP A 115 -1.50 20.61 6.00
N MET A 116 -2.07 19.83 5.10
CA MET A 116 -1.62 19.59 3.73
C MET A 116 -0.16 19.14 3.65
N LYS A 117 0.32 18.42 4.67
CA LYS A 117 1.67 17.90 4.77
C LYS A 117 1.75 16.46 4.28
N TRP A 118 2.60 16.22 3.29
CA TRP A 118 2.76 14.93 2.65
C TRP A 118 4.17 14.72 2.10
N GLY A 119 4.47 13.46 1.81
CA GLY A 119 5.65 13.15 1.02
C GLY A 119 5.54 11.87 0.21
N ASN A 120 6.45 11.73 -0.75
CA ASN A 120 6.56 10.54 -1.58
C ASN A 120 7.03 9.37 -0.72
N CYS A 121 6.36 8.23 -0.86
CA CYS A 121 6.80 6.98 -0.28
C CYS A 121 7.92 6.38 -1.15
N PRO A 122 8.97 5.79 -0.56
CA PRO A 122 9.89 4.95 -1.30
C PRO A 122 9.13 3.72 -1.83
N PHE A 123 9.37 3.34 -3.09
CA PHE A 123 9.04 1.98 -3.50
C PHE A 123 9.94 1.01 -2.73
N THR A 124 9.41 -0.13 -2.27
CA THR A 124 10.17 -1.14 -1.53
C THR A 124 9.85 -2.54 -2.05
N GLY A 125 10.74 -3.50 -1.82
CA GLY A 125 10.48 -4.91 -2.15
C GLY A 125 10.53 -5.26 -3.64
N ILE A 126 11.07 -4.38 -4.48
CA ILE A 126 11.35 -4.70 -5.89
C ILE A 126 12.72 -5.36 -5.95
N VAL A 127 12.77 -6.62 -6.40
CA VAL A 127 14.01 -7.38 -6.58
C VAL A 127 14.42 -7.37 -8.06
N THR A 128 15.69 -7.11 -8.33
CA THR A 128 16.23 -7.12 -9.69
C THR A 128 16.29 -8.54 -10.26
N VAL A 129 15.83 -8.73 -11.49
CA VAL A 129 15.88 -10.04 -12.19
C VAL A 129 17.10 -10.16 -13.12
N GLY A 130 17.66 -9.03 -13.55
CA GLY A 130 18.82 -8.97 -14.45
C GLY A 130 19.78 -7.85 -14.06
N GLY A 131 20.51 -7.32 -15.04
CA GLY A 131 21.57 -6.35 -14.81
C GLY A 131 22.80 -6.97 -14.15
N ASN A 132 23.56 -6.17 -13.41
CA ASN A 132 24.81 -6.59 -12.78
C ASN A 132 24.64 -7.18 -11.37
N HIS A 133 23.46 -7.10 -10.77
CA HIS A 133 23.20 -7.57 -9.39
C HIS A 133 21.88 -8.33 -9.24
N PRO A 134 21.63 -9.41 -10.01
CA PRO A 134 20.38 -10.17 -9.93
C PRO A 134 20.10 -10.65 -8.49
N GLY A 135 18.83 -10.63 -8.10
CA GLY A 135 18.37 -11.01 -6.75
C GLY A 135 18.55 -9.95 -5.67
N LYS A 136 19.07 -8.76 -5.99
CA LYS A 136 19.18 -7.65 -5.02
C LYS A 136 17.94 -6.76 -5.05
N GLU A 137 17.60 -6.21 -3.89
CA GLU A 137 16.52 -5.23 -3.78
C GLU A 137 16.95 -3.88 -4.35
N CYS A 138 16.04 -3.27 -5.11
CA CYS A 138 16.14 -1.88 -5.51
C CYS A 138 16.20 -0.98 -4.28
N VAL A 139 17.07 0.03 -4.34
CA VAL A 139 17.14 1.09 -3.34
C VAL A 139 16.46 2.33 -3.90
N PHE A 140 15.45 2.81 -3.19
CA PHE A 140 14.75 4.05 -3.53
C PHE A 140 14.83 5.06 -2.37
N PRO A 141 15.08 6.36 -2.66
CA PRO A 141 15.47 6.88 -3.97
C PRO A 141 16.88 6.47 -4.38
N PHE A 142 17.11 6.38 -5.69
CA PHE A 142 18.45 6.34 -6.25
C PHE A 142 18.69 7.52 -7.19
N SER A 143 19.94 7.96 -7.28
CA SER A 143 20.36 9.03 -8.17
C SER A 143 20.98 8.46 -9.45
N TYR A 144 20.48 8.87 -10.62
CA TYR A 144 21.07 8.58 -11.94
C TYR A 144 21.04 9.84 -12.81
N ASP A 145 22.16 10.17 -13.45
CA ASP A 145 22.30 11.39 -14.26
C ASP A 145 21.84 12.68 -13.55
N MET A 146 22.24 12.82 -12.27
CA MET A 146 21.86 13.91 -11.36
C MET A 146 20.35 14.05 -11.08
N GLN A 147 19.54 13.08 -11.51
CA GLN A 147 18.11 13.01 -11.22
C GLN A 147 17.82 11.92 -10.19
N MET A 148 16.90 12.21 -9.27
CA MET A 148 16.44 11.22 -8.29
C MET A 148 15.25 10.43 -8.81
N TYR A 149 15.34 9.11 -8.66
CA TYR A 149 14.31 8.16 -9.05
C TYR A 149 13.75 7.48 -7.81
N PHE A 150 12.42 7.55 -7.68
CA PHE A 150 11.67 6.97 -6.57
C PHE A 150 10.99 5.66 -6.95
N LYS A 151 11.07 5.28 -8.23
CA LYS A 151 10.52 4.06 -8.84
C LYS A 151 11.46 3.58 -9.93
N CYS A 152 11.26 2.36 -10.43
CA CYS A 152 12.00 1.89 -11.61
C CYS A 152 11.84 2.88 -12.77
N THR A 153 12.93 3.11 -13.48
CA THR A 153 12.97 3.98 -14.66
C THR A 153 13.29 3.17 -15.90
N THR A 154 12.86 3.63 -17.06
CA THR A 154 13.20 3.01 -18.36
C THR A 154 14.23 3.83 -19.13
N ILE A 155 14.71 4.93 -18.53
CA ILE A 155 15.65 5.86 -19.15
C ILE A 155 16.93 5.10 -19.52
N ASN A 156 17.40 5.32 -20.75
CA ASN A 156 18.62 4.72 -21.29
C ASN A 156 18.64 3.17 -21.26
N ASN A 157 17.48 2.51 -21.27
CA ASN A 157 17.39 1.05 -21.22
C ASN A 157 16.31 0.46 -22.14
N ASN A 158 16.11 1.04 -23.34
CA ASN A 158 15.20 0.50 -24.37
C ASN A 158 13.80 0.10 -23.86
N HIS A 159 13.18 0.94 -23.01
CA HIS A 159 11.89 0.66 -22.36
C HIS A 159 11.87 -0.47 -21.32
N ILE A 160 13.00 -1.14 -21.07
CA ILE A 160 13.13 -2.14 -20.01
C ILE A 160 13.30 -1.38 -18.67
N PRO A 161 12.42 -1.61 -17.68
CA PRO A 161 12.53 -0.93 -16.39
C PRO A 161 13.74 -1.43 -15.61
N TRP A 162 14.47 -0.51 -14.97
CA TRP A 162 15.62 -0.79 -14.13
C TRP A 162 15.61 0.12 -12.89
N CYS A 163 16.40 -0.28 -11.88
CA CYS A 163 16.61 0.46 -10.64
C CYS A 163 18.08 0.33 -10.21
N ALA A 164 18.56 1.23 -9.35
CA ALA A 164 19.83 1.01 -8.67
C ALA A 164 19.62 0.20 -7.38
N ILE A 165 20.66 -0.49 -6.95
CA ILE A 165 20.74 -1.19 -5.66
C ILE A 165 21.46 -0.36 -4.59
N THR A 166 21.76 0.91 -4.88
CA THR A 166 22.42 1.88 -4.00
C THR A 166 21.84 3.28 -4.22
N ILE A 167 21.98 4.16 -3.23
CA ILE A 167 21.51 5.56 -3.30
C ILE A 167 22.25 6.35 -4.40
N LEU A 168 23.57 6.17 -4.48
CA LEU A 168 24.39 6.76 -5.54
C LEU A 168 24.72 5.66 -6.54
N TYR A 169 24.06 5.70 -7.70
CA TYR A 169 24.40 4.80 -8.81
C TYR A 169 25.88 4.92 -9.22
N TRP A 170 26.49 6.11 -9.01
CA TRP A 170 27.87 6.41 -9.38
C TRP A 170 28.94 5.81 -8.47
N THR A 171 28.64 5.46 -7.21
CA THR A 171 29.68 4.98 -6.27
C THR A 171 30.05 3.51 -6.46
N MET A 172 29.34 2.77 -7.33
CA MET A 172 29.67 1.39 -7.68
C MET A 172 30.03 1.17 -9.15
N GLY A 173 30.29 2.25 -9.93
CA GLY A 173 31.01 2.21 -11.20
C GLY A 173 30.71 1.06 -12.18
N ILE A 174 29.82 1.35 -13.14
CA ILE A 174 29.88 1.09 -14.60
C ILE A 174 31.23 0.46 -15.08
N PRO A 175 31.30 -0.59 -15.92
CA PRO A 175 30.39 -1.01 -17.00
C PRO A 175 29.70 -2.37 -16.82
#